data_AF-A0A959J399-F1
#
_entry.id   AF-A0A959J399-F1
#
_cell.length_a   1.000
_cell.length_b   1.000
_cell.length_c   1.000
_cell.angle_alpha   90.00
_cell.angle_beta   90.00
_cell.angle_gamma   90.00
#
_symmetry.space_group_name_H-M   'P 1'
#
loop_
_entity.id
_entity.type
_entity.pdbx_description
1 polymer ?
#
loop_
_entity_poly.entity_id
_entity_poly.type
_entity_poly.pdbx_seq_one_letter_code
_entity_poly.pdbx_strand_id
1 'polypeptide(L)' 'MSEALKAIIDFGFIRLEADEIEACHALWNKASEKVLQRNGMTFLEYIEKGFQKNGAWVPENLLEIRRADWEKLEK' A
#
# COMPACT_ATOMS: atom_id res chain seq x y z
N MET A 1 1.03 9.54 -11.74
CA MET A 1 -0.27 8.90 -11.99
C MET A 1 -0.05 7.41 -12.07
N SER A 2 -0.65 6.64 -11.15
CA SER A 2 -0.66 5.18 -11.19
C SER A 2 -2.12 4.75 -11.24
N GLU A 3 -2.75 4.94 -12.40
CA GLU A 3 -4.17 4.67 -12.63
C GLU A 3 -4.57 3.26 -12.18
N ALA A 4 -3.66 2.29 -12.33
CA ALA A 4 -3.86 0.92 -11.90
C ALA A 4 -4.08 0.80 -10.37
N LEU A 5 -3.25 1.46 -9.55
CA LEU A 5 -3.39 1.34 -8.09
C LEU A 5 -4.68 2.01 -7.61
N LYS A 6 -5.01 3.19 -8.15
CA LYS A 6 -6.29 3.84 -7.83
C LYS A 6 -7.48 2.94 -8.18
N ALA A 7 -7.48 2.32 -9.36
CA ALA A 7 -8.55 1.40 -9.75
C ALA A 7 -8.69 0.19 -8.81
N ILE A 8 -7.58 -0.34 -8.30
CA ILE A 8 -7.60 -1.43 -7.31
C ILE A 8 -8.12 -0.95 -5.96
N ILE A 9 -7.71 0.23 -5.50
CA ILE A 9 -8.19 0.83 -4.24
C ILE A 9 -9.70 1.10 -4.32
N ASP A 10 -10.14 1.75 -5.40
CA ASP A 10 -11.55 2.04 -5.64
C ASP A 10 -12.36 0.73 -5.72
N PHE A 11 -11.84 -0.31 -6.38
CA PHE A 11 -12.47 -1.63 -6.40
C PHE A 11 -12.59 -2.23 -4.99
N GLY A 12 -11.53 -2.17 -4.19
CA GLY A 12 -11.52 -2.68 -2.81
C GLY A 12 -12.59 -2.02 -1.94
N PHE A 13 -12.74 -0.70 -2.00
CA PHE A 13 -13.73 0.01 -1.18
C PHE A 13 -15.15 -0.03 -1.76
N ILE A 14 -15.31 0.10 -3.08
CA ILE A 14 -16.63 0.21 -3.72
C ILE A 14 -17.27 -1.17 -3.97
N ARG A 15 -16.46 -2.17 -4.33
CA ARG A 15 -16.99 -3.49 -4.75
C ARG A 15 -16.80 -4.57 -3.72
N LEU A 16 -15.63 -4.62 -3.08
CA LEU A 16 -15.38 -5.61 -2.02
C LEU A 16 -15.85 -5.14 -0.66
N GLU A 17 -16.20 -3.86 -0.54
CA GLU A 17 -16.61 -3.24 0.69
C GLU A 17 -15.58 -3.44 1.84
N ALA A 18 -14.28 -3.43 1.53
CA ALA A 18 -13.24 -3.49 2.55
C ALA A 18 -13.28 -2.29 3.50
N ASP A 19 -12.81 -2.47 4.73
CA ASP A 19 -12.59 -1.37 5.68
C ASP A 19 -11.18 -0.77 5.54
N GLU A 20 -10.22 -1.58 5.10
CA GLU A 20 -8.81 -1.24 4.98
C GLU A 20 -8.17 -1.99 3.81
N ILE A 21 -7.19 -1.35 3.16
CA ILE A 21 -6.35 -1.95 2.12
C ILE A 21 -4.90 -1.77 2.54
N GLU A 22 -4.16 -2.88 2.56
CA GLU A 22 -2.75 -2.92 2.93
C GLU A 22 -1.87 -3.30 1.74
N ALA A 23 -0.64 -2.78 1.72
CA ALA A 23 0.36 -3.14 0.72
C ALA A 23 1.79 -3.01 1.27
N CYS A 24 2.63 -4.01 0.96
CA CYS A 24 4.06 -3.99 1.27
C CYS A 24 4.91 -3.44 0.13
N HIS A 25 6.06 -2.87 0.46
CA HIS A 25 7.17 -2.73 -0.47
C HIS A 25 8.52 -3.00 0.19
N ALA A 26 9.45 -3.60 -0.56
CA ALA A 26 10.84 -3.70 -0.15
C ALA A 26 11.47 -2.32 0.07
N LEU A 27 12.30 -2.16 1.11
CA LEU A 27 12.88 -0.85 1.48
C LEU A 27 13.70 -0.20 0.36
N TRP A 28 14.35 -1.01 -0.48
CA TRP A 28 15.14 -0.52 -1.62
C TRP A 28 14.25 -0.03 -2.78
N ASN A 29 12.97 -0.42 -2.83
CA ASN A 29 12.04 -0.04 -3.89
C ASN A 29 11.32 1.29 -3.58
N LYS A 30 12.08 2.38 -3.63
CA LYS A 30 11.57 3.74 -3.40
C LYS A 30 10.56 4.22 -4.44
N ALA A 31 10.52 3.58 -5.61
CA ALA A 31 9.50 3.89 -6.62
C ALA A 31 8.12 3.39 -6.19
N SER A 32 8.05 2.16 -5.68
CA SER A 32 6.80 1.59 -5.14
C SER A 32 6.31 2.37 -3.93
N GLU A 33 7.20 2.72 -3.00
CA GLU A 33 6.89 3.58 -1.85
C GLU A 33 6.16 4.86 -2.26
N LYS A 34 6.72 5.58 -3.25
CA LYS A 34 6.12 6.81 -3.77
C LYS A 34 4.79 6.59 -4.47
N VAL A 35 4.58 5.43 -5.10
CA VAL A 35 3.29 5.08 -5.71
C VAL A 35 2.24 4.89 -4.63
N LEU A 36 2.53 4.12 -3.59
CA LEU A 36 1.61 3.89 -2.47
C LEU A 36 1.24 5.21 -1.76
N GLN A 37 2.25 6.01 -1.41
CA GLN A 37 2.06 7.32 -0.74
C GLN A 37 1.23 8.30 -1.57
N ARG A 38 1.43 8.34 -2.89
CA ARG A 38 0.65 9.21 -3.78
C ARG A 38 -0.81 8.81 -3.90
N ASN A 39 -1.17 7.58 -3.55
CA ASN A 39 -2.55 7.10 -3.54
C ASN A 39 -3.14 7.10 -2.13
N GLY A 40 -2.57 7.91 -1.22
CA GLY A 40 -3.12 8.12 0.12
C GLY A 40 -2.76 7.04 1.13
N MET A 41 -1.92 6.06 0.78
CA MET A 41 -1.49 5.04 1.74
C MET A 41 -0.42 5.59 2.70
N THR A 42 -0.51 5.22 3.96
CA THR A 42 0.36 5.67 5.05
C THR A 42 1.11 4.49 5.68
N PHE A 43 2.31 4.75 6.20
CA PHE A 43 3.11 3.74 6.89
C PHE A 43 2.38 3.15 8.09
N LEU A 44 2.34 1.82 8.14
CA LEU A 44 1.75 1.04 9.24
C LEU A 44 2.85 0.34 10.05
N GLU A 45 3.74 -0.41 9.40
CA GLU A 45 4.71 -1.25 10.10
C GLU A 45 6.01 -1.45 9.29
N TYR A 46 7.14 -1.57 10.01
CA TYR A 46 8.42 -2.03 9.46
C TYR A 46 8.60 -3.52 9.75
N ILE A 47 8.80 -4.31 8.70
CA ILE A 47 8.96 -5.76 8.79
C ILE A 47 10.39 -6.12 8.41
N GLU A 48 11.24 -6.40 9.40
CA GLU A 48 12.66 -6.70 9.19
C GLU A 48 12.89 -7.91 8.26
N LYS A 49 12.00 -8.90 8.32
CA LYS A 49 12.06 -10.15 7.56
C LYS A 49 10.79 -10.34 6.73
N GLY A 50 10.47 -9.38 5.87
CA GLY A 50 9.25 -9.38 5.06
C GLY A 50 9.16 -10.56 4.09
N PHE A 51 10.21 -10.77 3.28
CA PHE A 51 10.27 -11.91 2.36
C PHE A 51 11.70 -12.42 2.13
N GLN A 52 11.83 -13.63 1.60
CA GLN A 52 13.13 -14.17 1.20
C GLN A 52 13.39 -13.95 -0.28
N LYS A 53 14.60 -13.48 -0.62
CA LYS A 53 15.08 -13.37 -1.99
C LYS A 53 16.54 -13.80 -2.04
N ASN A 54 16.85 -14.77 -2.90
CA ASN A 54 18.20 -15.31 -3.08
C ASN A 54 18.85 -15.79 -1.76
N GLY A 55 18.06 -16.43 -0.88
CA GLY A 55 18.55 -16.96 0.39
C GLY A 55 18.78 -15.91 1.49
N ALA A 56 18.46 -14.64 1.25
CA ALA A 56 18.52 -13.57 2.24
C ALA A 56 17.13 -13.04 2.58
N TRP A 57 16.93 -12.64 3.84
CA TRP A 57 15.76 -11.89 4.26
C TRP A 57 15.84 -10.46 3.73
N VAL A 58 14.74 -9.99 3.17
CA VAL A 58 14.58 -8.62 2.67
C VAL A 58 13.54 -7.91 3.55
N PRO A 59 13.88 -6.73 4.10
CA PRO A 59 12.95 -5.95 4.88
C PRO A 59 11.95 -5.20 3.99
N GLU A 60 10.74 -5.03 4.50
CA GLU A 60 9.65 -4.31 3.84
C GLU A 60 8.98 -3.31 4.79
N ASN A 61 8.35 -2.29 4.22
CA ASN A 61 7.37 -1.47 4.92
C ASN A 61 5.98 -1.88 4.47
N LEU A 62 5.09 -2.08 5.43
CA LEU A 62 3.65 -2.19 5.26
C LEU A 62 3.02 -0.80 5.31
N LEU A 63 2.17 -0.50 4.35
CA LEU A 63 1.35 0.70 4.31
C LEU A 63 -0.13 0.32 4.26
N GLU A 64 -0.98 1.18 4.80
CA GLU A 64 -2.44 1.03 4.82
C GLU A 64 -3.12 2.25 4.18
N ILE A 65 -4.35 2.07 3.71
CA ILE A 65 -5.33 3.14 3.57
C ILE A 65 -6.66 2.61 4.12
N ARG A 66 -7.30 3.39 5.01
CA ARG A 66 -8.64 3.08 5.53
C ARG A 66 -9.71 3.73 4.67
N ARG A 67 -10.88 3.10 4.59
CA ARG A 67 -12.02 3.62 3.83
C ARG A 67 -12.34 5.07 4.21
N ALA A 68 -12.36 5.36 5.51
CA ALA A 68 -12.68 6.71 6.00
C ALA A 68 -11.69 7.78 5.54
N ASP A 69 -10.43 7.42 5.27
CA ASP A 69 -9.43 8.34 4.76
C ASP A 69 -9.52 8.46 3.24
N TRP A 70 -9.75 7.35 2.53
CA TRP A 70 -10.05 7.37 1.10
C TRP A 70 -11.27 8.24 0.77
N GLU A 71 -12.37 8.13 1.53
CA GLU A 71 -13.58 8.94 1.36
C GLU A 71 -13.34 10.46 1.54
N LYS A 72 -12.29 10.86 2.27
CA LYS A 72 -11.91 12.27 2.41
C LYS A 72 -11.10 12.76 1.20
N LEU A 73 -10.41 11.86 0.49
CA LEU A 73 -9.62 12.19 -0.70
C LEU A 73 -10.46 12.32 -1.97
N GLU A 74 -11.59 11.60 -2.04
CA GLU A 74 -12.53 11.65 -3.16
C GLU A 74 -13.55 12.82 -3.07
N LYS A 75 -13.54 13.59 -1.97
CA LYS A 75 -14.34 14.81 -1.78
C LYS A 75 -13.62 16.04 -2.33
#